data_AF-M5DTT7-F1
#
_entry.id   AF-M5DTT7-F1
#
_cell.length_a   1.000
_cell.length_b   1.000
_cell.length_c   1.000
_cell.angle_alpha   90.00
_cell.angle_beta   90.00
_cell.angle_gamma   90.00
#
_symmetry.space_group_name_H-M   'P 1'
#
loop_
_entity.id
_entity.type
_entity.pdbx_description
1 polymer ?
#
loop_
_entity_poly.entity_id
_entity_poly.type
_entity_poly.pdbx_seq_one_letter_code
_entity_poly.pdbx_strand_id
1 'polypeptide(L)'
;MLKPQDTLIALKLWADYQQQLVMPLREAASLVGISVSEFSKGLQRLEVAKLVVVRDGRRFVERGALLEWLCYGVRYAYPVEQIGFGRGVPTAWNCPHVKSDILPPTPATVWQQPKGTIEGVMIAPIHDSAPLAASNNALMYQALALIDAVRLGKPRELAIARELLTKLIKGTL
;
A
#
# COMPACT_ATOMS: atom_id res chain seq x y z
N MET A 1 -0.39 -18.91 -1.87
CA MET A 1 -1.10 -17.88 -1.08
C MET A 1 -0.31 -16.59 -1.16
N LEU A 2 -0.98 -15.44 -1.29
CA LEU A 2 -0.33 -14.12 -1.25
C LEU A 2 0.22 -13.84 0.16
N LYS A 3 1.38 -13.21 0.21
CA LYS A 3 2.00 -12.70 1.43
C LYS A 3 1.92 -11.17 1.49
N PRO A 4 2.05 -10.54 2.67
CA PRO A 4 1.87 -9.09 2.77
C PRO A 4 2.83 -8.29 1.86
N GLN A 5 4.08 -8.73 1.71
CA GLN A 5 5.05 -8.14 0.78
C GLN A 5 4.59 -8.13 -0.69
N ASP A 6 3.74 -9.07 -1.10
CA ASP A 6 3.27 -9.15 -2.49
C ASP A 6 2.41 -7.93 -2.84
N THR A 7 1.69 -7.36 -1.85
CA THR A 7 0.94 -6.12 -2.03
C THR A 7 1.87 -4.94 -2.30
N LEU A 8 3.00 -4.85 -1.59
CA LEU A 8 3.99 -3.79 -1.81
C LEU A 8 4.63 -3.91 -3.20
N ILE A 9 4.93 -5.14 -3.63
CA ILE A 9 5.51 -5.42 -4.95
C ILE A 9 4.53 -5.03 -6.07
N ALA A 10 3.24 -5.38 -5.94
CA ALA A 10 2.21 -4.99 -6.90
C ALA A 10 2.05 -3.47 -6.96
N LEU A 11 2.03 -2.78 -5.82
CA LEU A 11 1.99 -1.32 -5.78
C LEU A 11 3.22 -0.67 -6.40
N LYS A 12 4.41 -1.25 -6.22
CA LYS A 12 5.64 -0.74 -6.86
C LYS A 12 5.55 -0.82 -8.38
N LEU A 13 5.13 -1.97 -8.92
CA LEU A 13 4.93 -2.13 -10.37
C LEU A 13 3.87 -1.16 -10.91
N TRP A 14 2.78 -0.97 -10.16
CA TRP A 14 1.74 -0.02 -10.53
C TRP A 14 2.27 1.42 -10.51
N ALA A 15 2.94 1.85 -9.44
CA ALA A 15 3.47 3.21 -9.30
C ALA A 15 4.52 3.51 -10.38
N ASP A 16 5.43 2.58 -10.66
CA ASP A 16 6.43 2.73 -11.71
C ASP A 16 5.78 2.89 -13.08
N TYR A 17 4.76 2.09 -13.38
CA TYR A 17 4.00 2.21 -14.61
C TYR A 17 3.32 3.59 -14.73
N GLN A 18 2.66 4.07 -13.67
CA GLN A 18 2.02 5.39 -13.67
C GLN A 18 3.01 6.53 -13.91
N GLN A 19 4.22 6.39 -13.39
CA GLN A 19 5.29 7.38 -13.52
C GLN A 19 6.16 7.16 -14.76
N GLN A 20 5.83 6.19 -15.62
CA GLN A 20 6.61 5.81 -16.81
C GLN A 20 8.07 5.44 -16.48
N LEU A 21 8.29 4.90 -15.29
CA LEU A 21 9.60 4.46 -14.82
C LEU A 21 9.84 3.01 -15.24
N VAL A 22 11.05 2.73 -15.72
CA VAL A 22 11.53 1.38 -15.97
C VAL A 22 12.68 1.12 -15.01
N MET A 23 12.40 0.31 -13.97
CA MET A 23 13.35 0.09 -12.89
C MET A 23 13.92 -1.34 -12.92
N PRO A 24 15.24 -1.52 -12.80
CA PRO A 24 15.83 -2.83 -12.59
C PRO A 24 15.29 -3.50 -11.32
N LEU A 25 15.09 -4.82 -11.34
CA LEU A 25 14.48 -5.57 -10.23
C LEU A 25 15.19 -5.33 -8.88
N ARG A 26 16.52 -5.24 -8.89
CA ARG A 26 17.32 -4.99 -7.68
C ARG A 26 17.00 -3.62 -7.06
N GLU A 27 16.90 -2.59 -7.89
CA GLU A 27 16.61 -1.24 -7.44
C GLU A 27 15.16 -1.13 -6.95
N ALA A 28 14.21 -1.73 -7.68
CA ALA A 28 12.82 -1.80 -7.25
C ALA A 28 12.68 -2.50 -5.89
N ALA A 29 13.38 -3.62 -5.69
CA ALA A 29 13.40 -4.34 -4.42
C ALA A 29 13.99 -3.49 -3.28
N SER A 30 15.09 -2.77 -3.56
CA SER A 30 15.72 -1.87 -2.59
C SER A 30 14.79 -0.73 -2.16
N LEU A 31 14.10 -0.07 -3.10
CA LEU A 31 13.19 1.03 -2.79
C LEU A 31 11.95 0.58 -2.00
N VAL A 32 11.53 -0.67 -2.17
CA VAL A 32 10.44 -1.25 -1.37
C VAL A 32 10.94 -1.76 -0.01
N GLY A 33 12.24 -2.00 0.14
CA GLY A 33 12.82 -2.57 1.36
C GLY A 33 12.62 -4.08 1.47
N ILE A 34 12.64 -4.80 0.36
CA ILE A 34 12.52 -6.27 0.29
C ILE A 34 13.77 -6.82 -0.39
N SER A 35 14.22 -8.01 0.00
CA SER A 35 15.34 -8.66 -0.68
C SER A 35 15.00 -9.00 -2.15
N VAL A 36 16.01 -9.01 -3.01
CA VAL A 36 15.85 -9.34 -4.44
C VAL A 36 15.17 -10.71 -4.63
N SER A 37 15.55 -11.70 -3.81
CA SER A 37 14.98 -13.05 -3.89
C SER A 37 13.52 -13.09 -3.46
N GLU A 38 13.15 -12.38 -2.40
CA GLU A 38 11.76 -12.32 -1.93
C GLU A 38 10.88 -11.51 -2.89
N PHE A 39 11.42 -10.44 -3.48
CA PHE A 39 10.75 -9.68 -4.54
C PHE A 39 10.45 -10.57 -5.74
N SER A 40 11.44 -11.33 -6.22
CA SER A 40 11.26 -12.27 -7.34
C SER A 40 10.21 -13.35 -7.06
N LYS A 41 10.24 -13.94 -5.85
CA LYS A 41 9.21 -14.91 -5.43
C LYS A 41 7.82 -14.27 -5.31
N GLY A 42 7.74 -13.01 -4.88
CA GLY A 42 6.49 -12.27 -4.83
C GLY A 42 5.90 -12.02 -6.21
N LEU A 43 6.74 -11.67 -7.20
CA LEU A 43 6.30 -11.56 -8.61
C LEU A 43 5.70 -12.86 -9.13
N GLN A 44 6.33 -14.00 -8.83
CA GLN A 44 5.79 -15.32 -9.20
C GLN A 44 4.42 -15.57 -8.54
N ARG A 45 4.25 -15.25 -7.25
CA ARG A 45 2.96 -15.38 -6.56
C ARG A 45 1.89 -14.46 -7.16
N LEU A 46 2.25 -13.24 -7.52
CA LEU A 46 1.34 -12.28 -8.15
C LEU A 46 0.90 -12.72 -9.55
N GLU A 47 1.80 -13.34 -10.33
CA GLU A 47 1.47 -13.94 -11.63
C GLU A 47 0.49 -15.13 -11.50
N VAL A 48 0.74 -16.01 -10.53
CA VAL A 48 -0.18 -17.12 -10.22
C VAL A 48 -1.55 -16.59 -9.79
N ALA A 49 -1.58 -15.52 -8.97
CA ALA A 49 -2.80 -14.87 -8.51
C ALA A 49 -3.47 -13.98 -9.57
N LYS A 50 -2.90 -13.84 -10.78
CA LYS A 50 -3.40 -12.97 -11.86
C LYS A 50 -3.50 -11.48 -11.51
N LEU A 51 -2.79 -11.04 -10.48
CA LEU A 51 -2.60 -9.62 -10.15
C LEU A 51 -1.55 -8.97 -11.03
N VAL A 52 -0.61 -9.77 -11.53
CA VAL A 52 0.41 -9.38 -12.51
C VAL A 52 0.29 -10.28 -13.73
N VAL A 53 0.41 -9.69 -14.92
CA VAL A 53 0.50 -10.41 -16.19
C VAL A 53 1.81 -10.09 -16.89
N VAL A 54 2.24 -10.98 -17.77
CA VAL A 54 3.40 -10.77 -18.63
C VAL A 54 2.90 -10.47 -20.04
N ARG A 55 3.34 -9.34 -20.61
CA ARG A 55 3.10 -8.94 -22.00
C ARG A 55 4.43 -8.52 -22.60
N ASP A 56 4.81 -9.08 -23.75
CA ASP A 56 6.08 -8.79 -24.43
C ASP A 56 7.32 -8.91 -23.51
N GLY A 57 7.32 -9.94 -22.65
CA GLY A 57 8.39 -10.19 -21.68
C GLY A 57 8.45 -9.21 -20.50
N ARG A 58 7.50 -8.28 -20.39
CA ARG A 58 7.40 -7.29 -19.31
C ARG A 58 6.20 -7.57 -18.41
N ARG A 59 6.37 -7.30 -17.12
CA ARG A 59 5.32 -7.49 -16.09
C ARG A 59 4.48 -6.24 -15.94
N PHE A 60 3.16 -6.41 -15.94
CA PHE A 60 2.17 -5.36 -15.74
C PHE A 60 1.18 -5.75 -14.67
N VAL A 61 0.72 -4.77 -13.90
CA VAL A 61 -0.37 -4.98 -12.95
C VAL A 61 -1.70 -4.98 -13.68
N GLU A 62 -2.53 -5.99 -13.42
CA GLU A 62 -3.93 -5.99 -13.84
C GLU A 62 -4.74 -5.12 -12.89
N ARG A 63 -5.06 -3.89 -13.30
CA ARG A 63 -5.68 -2.87 -12.43
C ARG A 63 -7.01 -3.32 -11.83
N GLY A 64 -7.83 -4.06 -12.60
CA GLY A 64 -9.09 -4.60 -12.11
C GLY A 64 -8.89 -5.58 -10.95
N ALA A 65 -8.02 -6.57 -11.15
CA ALA A 65 -7.67 -7.54 -10.13
C ALA A 65 -7.00 -6.89 -8.91
N LEU A 66 -6.10 -5.91 -9.14
CA LEU A 66 -5.50 -5.15 -8.05
C LEU A 66 -6.57 -4.41 -7.23
N LEU A 67 -7.55 -3.78 -7.88
CA LEU A 67 -8.63 -3.09 -7.16
C LEU A 67 -9.50 -4.04 -6.35
N GLU A 68 -9.84 -5.21 -6.89
CA GLU A 68 -10.56 -6.23 -6.14
C GLU A 68 -9.78 -6.65 -4.88
N TRP A 69 -8.49 -6.90 -5.05
CA TRP A 69 -7.60 -7.24 -3.94
C TRP A 69 -7.53 -6.14 -2.89
N LEU A 70 -7.25 -4.90 -3.30
CA LEU A 70 -7.03 -3.80 -2.35
C LEU A 70 -8.33 -3.31 -1.71
N CYS A 71 -9.47 -3.33 -2.42
CA CYS A 71 -10.75 -2.86 -1.89
C CYS A 71 -11.44 -3.89 -0.99
N TYR A 72 -11.23 -5.18 -1.25
CA TYR A 72 -12.01 -6.25 -0.63
C TYR A 72 -11.16 -7.33 0.01
N GLY A 73 -10.10 -7.82 -0.64
CA GLY A 73 -9.30 -8.95 -0.14
C GLY A 73 -8.39 -8.59 1.02
N VAL A 74 -7.65 -7.49 0.90
CA VAL A 74 -6.52 -7.15 1.78
C VAL A 74 -6.92 -7.03 3.26
N ARG A 75 -8.11 -6.49 3.54
CA ARG A 75 -8.61 -6.30 4.92
C ARG A 75 -8.85 -7.60 5.68
N TYR A 76 -9.14 -8.69 4.97
CA TYR A 76 -9.40 -10.00 5.56
C TYR A 76 -8.13 -10.85 5.57
N ALA A 77 -7.30 -10.72 4.53
CA ALA A 77 -6.04 -11.43 4.47
C ALA A 77 -5.04 -10.92 5.53
N TYR A 78 -5.00 -9.59 5.73
CA TYR A 78 -4.06 -8.92 6.63
C TYR A 78 -4.83 -7.92 7.51
N PRO A 79 -5.59 -8.40 8.51
CA PRO A 79 -6.28 -7.51 9.44
C PRO A 79 -5.28 -6.57 10.12
N VAL A 80 -5.75 -5.40 10.50
CA VAL A 80 -4.94 -4.39 11.19
C VAL A 80 -4.92 -4.67 12.69
N GLU A 81 -3.73 -4.57 13.26
CA GLU A 81 -3.52 -4.70 14.71
C GLU A 81 -3.07 -3.36 15.28
N GLN A 82 -3.71 -2.92 16.35
CA GLN A 82 -3.25 -1.77 17.13
C GLN A 82 -2.16 -2.26 18.08
N ILE A 83 -0.96 -1.72 17.94
CA ILE A 83 0.25 -2.19 18.64
C ILE A 83 0.69 -1.27 19.78
N GLY A 84 0.03 -0.11 19.95
CA GLY A 84 0.26 0.77 21.09
C GLY A 84 0.00 2.23 20.80
N PHE A 85 0.72 3.09 21.53
CA PHE A 85 0.69 4.54 21.38
C PHE A 85 2.13 5.07 21.36
N GLY A 86 2.45 5.99 20.44
CA GLY A 86 3.80 6.50 20.29
C GLY A 86 3.98 7.33 19.02
N ARG A 87 5.23 7.53 18.60
CA ARG A 87 5.55 8.33 17.41
C ARG A 87 5.71 7.49 16.15
N GLY A 88 5.27 8.03 15.03
CA GLY A 88 5.26 7.31 13.77
C GLY A 88 5.01 8.17 12.54
N VAL A 89 4.80 7.47 11.42
CA VAL A 89 4.42 8.05 10.13
C VAL A 89 2.89 8.02 10.03
N PRO A 90 2.22 9.15 9.78
CA PRO A 90 0.76 9.17 9.70
C PRO A 90 0.23 8.32 8.54
N THR A 91 -0.80 7.52 8.81
CA THR A 91 -1.43 6.62 7.82
C THR A 91 -2.95 6.78 7.85
N ALA A 92 -3.65 6.02 7.01
CA ALA A 92 -5.09 6.12 6.82
C ALA A 92 -5.51 7.58 6.57
N TRP A 93 -6.54 8.04 7.28
CA TRP A 93 -7.06 9.40 7.16
C TRP A 93 -6.11 10.48 7.68
N ASN A 94 -5.09 10.13 8.47
CA ASN A 94 -4.09 11.10 8.92
C ASN A 94 -2.96 11.30 7.88
N CYS A 95 -2.88 10.48 6.83
CA CYS A 95 -1.86 10.61 5.80
C CYS A 95 -2.02 11.96 5.05
N PRO A 96 -0.96 12.78 4.94
CA PRO A 96 -1.04 14.08 4.27
C PRO A 96 -1.28 14.00 2.76
N HIS A 97 -1.06 12.83 2.14
CA HIS A 97 -1.35 12.60 0.72
C HIS A 97 -2.78 12.14 0.46
N VAL A 98 -3.58 11.85 1.50
CA VAL A 98 -4.98 11.45 1.37
C VAL A 98 -5.87 12.67 1.59
N LYS A 99 -6.51 13.15 0.51
CA LYS A 99 -7.50 14.23 0.56
C LYS A 99 -8.90 13.63 0.59
N SER A 100 -9.66 13.91 1.64
CA SER A 100 -11.04 13.42 1.79
C SER A 100 -11.83 14.29 2.77
N ASP A 101 -13.15 14.16 2.74
CA ASP A 101 -14.04 14.79 3.73
C ASP A 101 -14.15 14.00 5.05
N ILE A 102 -13.38 12.92 5.21
CA ILE A 102 -13.28 12.22 6.49
C ILE A 102 -12.44 13.07 7.43
N LEU A 103 -13.02 13.41 8.58
CA LEU A 103 -12.27 14.01 9.68
C LEU A 103 -11.23 13.01 10.18
N PRO A 104 -9.92 13.31 10.10
CA PRO A 104 -8.90 12.40 10.60
C PRO A 104 -9.04 12.18 12.11
N PRO A 105 -8.81 10.95 12.61
CA PRO A 105 -8.92 10.67 14.03
C PRO A 105 -7.87 11.46 14.83
N THR A 106 -8.24 11.81 16.05
CA THR A 106 -7.36 12.40 17.08
C THR A 106 -7.50 11.55 18.35
N PRO A 107 -6.42 10.96 18.89
CA PRO A 107 -5.04 11.01 18.40
C PRO A 107 -4.85 10.39 17.00
N ALA A 108 -3.79 10.80 16.28
CA ALA A 108 -3.54 10.37 14.91
C ALA A 108 -3.31 8.85 14.80
N THR A 109 -3.61 8.26 13.65
CA THR A 109 -3.21 6.88 13.33
C THR A 109 -1.85 6.89 12.64
N VAL A 110 -0.89 6.14 13.16
CA VAL A 110 0.50 6.15 12.66
C VAL A 110 1.06 4.72 12.51
N TRP A 111 1.97 4.52 11.56
CA TRP A 111 2.88 3.38 11.58
C TRP A 111 4.03 3.65 12.52
N GLN A 112 4.38 2.70 13.38
CA GLN A 112 5.56 2.79 14.22
C GLN A 112 6.81 3.00 13.35
N GLN A 113 7.51 4.10 13.56
CA GLN A 113 8.77 4.38 12.88
C GLN A 113 9.67 5.19 13.82
N PRO A 114 10.94 4.78 14.06
CA PRO A 114 11.82 5.47 15.02
C PRO A 114 12.04 6.97 14.73
N LYS A 115 11.95 7.38 13.46
CA LYS A 115 12.11 8.77 13.00
C LYS A 115 10.77 9.51 12.81
N GLY A 116 9.65 8.89 13.19
CA GLY A 116 8.33 9.50 13.10
C GLY A 116 8.21 10.71 14.02
N THR A 117 7.60 11.77 13.52
CA THR A 117 7.42 13.04 14.26
C THR A 117 6.01 13.22 14.80
N ILE A 118 5.04 12.43 14.31
CA ILE A 118 3.64 12.51 14.71
C ILE A 118 3.36 11.48 15.79
N GLU A 119 2.79 11.93 16.91
CA GLU A 119 2.36 11.07 18.00
C GLU A 119 0.91 10.60 17.78
N GLY A 120 0.64 9.33 18.10
CA GLY A 120 -0.68 8.77 17.94
C GLY A 120 -0.80 7.29 18.25
N VAL A 121 -1.96 6.73 17.89
CA VAL A 121 -2.24 5.30 17.95
C VAL A 121 -1.42 4.59 16.87
N MET A 122 -0.57 3.66 17.31
CA MET A 122 0.28 2.88 16.43
C MET A 122 -0.47 1.67 15.91
N ILE A 123 -0.45 1.47 14.60
CA ILE A 123 -0.93 0.26 13.94
C ILE A 123 0.23 -0.48 13.27
N ALA A 124 0.11 -1.81 13.19
CA ALA A 124 1.00 -2.61 12.36
C ALA A 124 0.75 -2.28 10.87
N PRO A 125 1.79 -1.86 10.11
CA PRO A 125 1.64 -1.72 8.68
C PRO A 125 1.32 -3.07 8.04
N ILE A 126 0.84 -3.07 6.80
CA ILE A 126 0.64 -4.32 6.05
C ILE A 126 1.92 -5.16 5.97
N HIS A 127 3.08 -4.52 5.93
CA HIS A 127 4.40 -5.14 5.99
C HIS A 127 5.39 -4.15 6.62
N ASP A 128 6.41 -4.62 7.34
CA ASP A 128 7.38 -3.77 8.04
C ASP A 128 8.09 -2.76 7.13
N SER A 129 8.26 -3.10 5.85
CA SER A 129 8.86 -2.20 4.86
C SER A 129 7.90 -1.14 4.29
N ALA A 130 6.61 -1.15 4.63
CA ALA A 130 5.63 -0.20 4.07
C ALA A 130 5.98 1.28 4.38
N PRO A 131 6.42 1.66 5.60
CA PRO A 131 6.86 3.03 5.86
C PRO A 131 8.06 3.46 5.00
N LEU A 132 9.01 2.54 4.73
CA LEU A 132 10.14 2.81 3.84
C LEU A 132 9.67 2.99 2.39
N ALA A 133 8.84 2.08 1.89
CA ALA A 133 8.28 2.17 0.55
C ALA A 133 7.48 3.47 0.34
N ALA A 134 6.69 3.87 1.36
CA ALA A 134 5.98 5.13 1.39
C ALA A 134 6.92 6.35 1.35
N SER A 135 8.02 6.33 2.10
CA SER A 135 8.99 7.45 2.09
C SER A 135 9.71 7.63 0.76
N ASN A 136 9.80 6.56 -0.05
CA ASN A 136 10.49 6.59 -1.34
C ASN A 136 9.57 6.97 -2.52
N ASN A 137 8.25 6.91 -2.35
CA ASN A 137 7.31 7.19 -3.44
C ASN A 137 5.95 7.67 -2.91
N ALA A 138 5.55 8.90 -3.28
CA ALA A 138 4.30 9.51 -2.84
C ALA A 138 3.04 8.75 -3.28
N LEU A 139 3.04 8.14 -4.48
CA LEU A 139 1.91 7.29 -4.94
C LEU A 139 1.80 6.04 -4.09
N MET A 140 2.92 5.43 -3.72
CA MET A 140 2.93 4.29 -2.82
C MET A 140 2.43 4.69 -1.42
N TYR A 141 2.88 5.82 -0.89
CA TYR A 141 2.40 6.32 0.41
C TYR A 141 0.89 6.51 0.41
N GLN A 142 0.36 7.20 -0.60
CA GLN A 142 -1.07 7.43 -0.74
C GLN A 142 -1.86 6.12 -0.84
N ALA A 143 -1.39 5.17 -1.65
CA ALA A 143 -2.03 3.86 -1.80
C ALA A 143 -1.99 3.04 -0.49
N LEU A 144 -0.85 2.97 0.18
CA LEU A 144 -0.68 2.27 1.45
C LEU A 144 -1.54 2.87 2.56
N ALA A 145 -1.66 4.20 2.62
CA ALA A 145 -2.55 4.86 3.56
C ALA A 145 -4.03 4.55 3.27
N LEU A 146 -4.46 4.59 2.01
CA LEU A 146 -5.83 4.21 1.64
C LEU A 146 -6.12 2.72 1.91
N ILE A 147 -5.12 1.85 1.79
CA ILE A 147 -5.24 0.44 2.20
C ILE A 147 -5.49 0.33 3.70
N ASP A 148 -4.79 1.10 4.54
CA ASP A 148 -5.07 1.11 5.97
C ASP A 148 -6.44 1.68 6.31
N ALA A 149 -6.91 2.70 5.57
CA ALA A 149 -8.28 3.18 5.68
C ALA A 149 -9.31 2.07 5.33
N VAL A 150 -9.01 1.20 4.35
CA VAL A 150 -9.84 0.02 4.04
C VAL A 150 -9.75 -1.05 5.14
N ARG A 151 -8.57 -1.27 5.74
CA ARG A 151 -8.37 -2.26 6.81
C ARG A 151 -9.08 -1.85 8.11
N LEU A 152 -9.06 -0.56 8.45
CA LEU A 152 -9.62 0.02 9.68
C LEU A 152 -11.10 0.43 9.55
N GLY A 153 -11.53 0.82 8.35
CA GLY A 153 -12.74 1.62 8.16
C GLY A 153 -14.05 0.96 8.56
N LYS A 154 -14.96 1.79 9.07
CA LYS A 154 -16.41 1.51 9.23
C LYS A 154 -17.15 1.65 7.88
N PRO A 155 -18.44 1.27 7.75
CA PRO A 155 -19.15 1.26 6.47
C PRO A 155 -19.02 2.54 5.62
N ARG A 156 -19.15 3.73 6.24
CA ARG A 156 -18.98 5.02 5.55
C ARG A 156 -17.54 5.24 5.06
N GLU A 157 -16.57 5.02 5.94
CA GLU A 157 -15.15 5.18 5.63
C GLU A 157 -14.69 4.19 4.55
N LEU A 158 -15.17 2.94 4.59
CA LEU A 158 -14.89 1.93 3.57
C LEU A 158 -15.36 2.35 2.18
N ALA A 159 -16.58 2.92 2.08
CA ALA A 159 -17.10 3.39 0.80
C ALA A 159 -16.19 4.47 0.20
N ILE A 160 -15.81 5.47 1.01
CA ILE A 160 -14.95 6.57 0.58
C ILE A 160 -13.52 6.08 0.28
N ALA A 161 -12.94 5.24 1.13
CA ALA A 161 -11.58 4.71 0.94
C ALA A 161 -11.49 3.90 -0.36
N ARG A 162 -12.49 3.06 -0.66
CA ARG A 162 -12.56 2.30 -1.92
C ARG A 162 -12.73 3.19 -3.14
N GLU A 163 -13.54 4.24 -3.04
CA GLU A 163 -13.69 5.21 -4.13
C GLU A 163 -12.37 5.92 -4.43
N LEU A 164 -11.71 6.46 -3.40
CA LEU A 164 -10.43 7.16 -3.54
C LEU A 164 -9.35 6.22 -4.07
N LEU A 165 -9.29 4.98 -3.57
CA LEU A 165 -8.34 3.98 -4.05
C LEU A 165 -8.63 3.59 -5.51
N THR A 166 -9.89 3.51 -5.90
CA THR A 166 -10.30 3.28 -7.29
C THR A 166 -9.81 4.40 -8.20
N LYS A 167 -10.05 5.66 -7.82
CA LYS A 167 -9.58 6.82 -8.58
C LYS A 167 -8.04 6.85 -8.67
N LEU A 168 -7.35 6.55 -7.56
CA LEU A 168 -5.89 6.45 -7.52
C LEU A 168 -5.37 5.43 -8.52
N ILE A 169 -5.79 4.16 -8.40
CA ILE A 169 -5.26 3.09 -9.23
C ILE A 169 -5.58 3.30 -10.71
N LYS A 170 -6.73 3.90 -11.03
CA LYS A 170 -7.13 4.23 -12.40
C LYS A 170 -6.41 5.45 -12.97
N GLY A 171 -5.83 6.32 -12.12
CA GLY A 171 -5.19 7.57 -12.53
C GLY A 171 -6.17 8.70 -12.80
N THR A 172 -7.29 8.74 -12.07
CA THR A 172 -8.35 9.75 -12.19
C THR A 172 -8.53 10.55 -10.90
N LEU A 173 -7.46 10.67 -10.11
CA LEU A 173 -7.43 11.40 -8.83
C LEU A 173 -6.96 12.85 -9.04
#